data_AF-A0A428PV85-F1
#
_entry.id   AF-A0A428PV85-F1
#
_cell.length_a   1.000
_cell.length_b   1.000
_cell.length_c   1.000
_cell.angle_alpha   90.00
_cell.angle_beta   90.00
_cell.angle_gamma   90.00
#
_symmetry.space_group_name_H-M   'P 1'
#
loop_
_entity.id
_entity.type
_entity.pdbx_description
1 polymer ?
#
loop_
_entity_poly.entity_id
_entity_poly.type
_entity_poly.pdbx_seq_one_letter_code
_entity_poly.pdbx_strand_id
1 'polypeptide(L)'
;MARLPPAEKLPLAVRKNIRDGWENKKEEWEKKLSDLLGESWTIDIDPKALYPYAEADSWASTSLGDCINGYVEGVEYQMRYFIDSNGGEGPKTEINNICSAHVLTMDFDEENTVSYCGVKVTPEGKLVILFTEGNLGTNTSYAAESSKLVKALNEGPTGDRPMSYIARASIRNDYEKGLPDVQKKLNKIFGKDVAIVPNFEDNFNKLKADKNAQDGWEDIFGRTHLSYLEGLVSDLEYQKFDQDEMLQEGLVEAVEESAVHVRVVDELKRSYNETVIENGILYLQTIPKDFGVNAHSIANELINLL
;
A
#
# COMPACT_ATOMS: atom_id res chain seq x y z
N MET A 1 -27.20 3.19 12.91
CA MET A 1 -28.63 3.06 12.56
C MET A 1 -28.81 2.17 11.33
N ALA A 2 -30.02 1.65 11.06
CA ALA A 2 -30.32 0.91 9.83
C ALA A 2 -30.43 1.87 8.62
N ARG A 3 -30.08 1.41 7.42
CA ARG A 3 -30.18 2.20 6.18
C ARG A 3 -31.57 2.80 5.98
N LEU A 4 -31.64 4.10 5.71
CA LEU A 4 -32.85 4.80 5.32
C LEU A 4 -33.17 4.57 3.84
N PRO A 5 -34.46 4.42 3.46
CA PRO A 5 -34.85 4.26 2.06
C PRO A 5 -34.59 5.56 1.29
N PRO A 6 -34.21 5.49 -0.01
CA PRO A 6 -34.08 6.67 -0.84
C PRO A 6 -35.36 7.52 -0.87
N ALA A 7 -35.19 8.84 -0.96
CA ALA A 7 -36.31 9.77 -1.04
C ALA A 7 -37.11 9.55 -2.34
N GLU A 8 -38.42 9.29 -2.22
CA GLU A 8 -39.32 9.19 -3.39
C GLU A 8 -39.33 10.50 -4.21
N LYS A 9 -39.29 11.65 -3.50
CA LYS A 9 -39.31 12.98 -4.10
C LYS A 9 -38.50 13.96 -3.27
N LEU A 10 -37.62 14.69 -3.96
CA LEU A 10 -36.83 15.76 -3.37
C LEU A 10 -37.57 17.12 -3.45
N PRO A 11 -37.47 17.98 -2.41
CA PRO A 11 -38.02 19.34 -2.45
C PRO A 11 -37.49 20.15 -3.64
N LEU A 12 -38.26 21.12 -4.12
CA LEU A 12 -37.87 21.94 -5.29
C LEU A 12 -36.55 22.68 -5.07
N ALA A 13 -36.34 23.26 -3.88
CA ALA A 13 -35.11 23.96 -3.54
C ALA A 13 -33.89 23.02 -3.59
N VAL A 14 -34.03 21.80 -3.02
CA VAL A 14 -32.97 20.77 -3.03
C VAL A 14 -32.68 20.30 -4.45
N ARG A 15 -33.71 20.03 -5.27
CA ARG A 15 -33.52 19.65 -6.70
C ARG A 15 -32.79 20.74 -7.49
N LYS A 16 -33.15 22.01 -7.28
CA LYS A 16 -32.45 23.14 -7.92
C LYS A 16 -30.98 23.17 -7.49
N ASN A 17 -30.70 23.00 -6.21
CA ASN A 17 -29.33 22.99 -5.71
C ASN A 17 -28.53 21.79 -6.22
N ILE A 18 -29.12 20.60 -6.33
CA ILE A 18 -28.47 19.43 -6.95
C ILE A 18 -28.09 19.73 -8.40
N ARG A 19 -29.01 20.29 -9.20
CA ARG A 19 -28.70 20.68 -10.57
C ARG A 19 -27.53 21.67 -10.64
N ASP A 20 -27.61 22.74 -9.87
CA ASP A 20 -26.66 23.87 -9.95
C ASP A 20 -25.30 23.53 -9.33
N GLY A 21 -25.31 22.87 -8.17
CA GLY A 21 -24.14 22.58 -7.35
C GLY A 21 -23.42 21.28 -7.71
N TRP A 22 -24.13 20.30 -8.29
CA TRP A 22 -23.61 18.96 -8.59
C TRP A 22 -23.73 18.55 -10.07
N GLU A 23 -24.95 18.43 -10.62
CA GLU A 23 -25.15 17.85 -11.97
C GLU A 23 -24.37 18.61 -13.04
N ASN A 24 -24.38 19.94 -13.00
CA ASN A 24 -23.65 20.79 -13.95
C ASN A 24 -22.11 20.68 -13.84
N LYS A 25 -21.58 20.15 -12.74
CA LYS A 25 -20.14 20.01 -12.48
C LYS A 25 -19.65 18.57 -12.62
N LYS A 26 -20.56 17.60 -12.68
CA LYS A 26 -20.22 16.16 -12.69
C LYS A 26 -19.23 15.81 -13.80
N GLU A 27 -19.50 16.24 -15.04
CA GLU A 27 -18.61 15.95 -16.18
C GLU A 27 -17.20 16.55 -16.00
N GLU A 28 -17.09 17.72 -15.37
CA GLU A 28 -15.80 18.33 -15.05
C GLU A 28 -15.02 17.48 -14.04
N TRP A 29 -15.69 16.96 -13.01
CA TRP A 29 -15.07 16.09 -12.03
C TRP A 29 -14.68 14.72 -12.58
N GLU A 30 -15.53 14.10 -13.41
CA GLU A 30 -15.20 12.87 -14.12
C GLU A 30 -13.95 13.06 -14.97
N LYS A 31 -13.84 14.19 -15.68
CA LYS A 31 -12.64 14.54 -16.42
C LYS A 31 -11.42 14.73 -15.51
N LYS A 32 -11.53 15.48 -14.42
CA LYS A 32 -10.40 15.72 -13.49
C LYS A 32 -9.88 14.42 -12.87
N LEU A 33 -10.77 13.52 -12.44
CA LEU A 33 -10.39 12.20 -11.91
C LEU A 33 -9.75 11.35 -12.99
N SER A 34 -10.32 11.33 -14.20
CA SER A 34 -9.77 10.57 -15.32
C SER A 34 -8.39 11.06 -15.73
N ASP A 35 -8.20 12.38 -15.83
CA ASP A 35 -6.92 13.00 -16.15
C ASP A 35 -5.88 12.74 -15.03
N LEU A 36 -6.30 12.74 -13.76
CA LEU A 36 -5.43 12.42 -12.63
C LEU A 36 -4.94 10.96 -12.67
N LEU A 37 -5.87 10.02 -12.90
CA LEU A 37 -5.62 8.58 -12.80
C LEU A 37 -5.16 7.94 -14.12
N GLY A 38 -5.25 8.67 -15.24
CA GLY A 38 -4.83 8.20 -16.56
C GLY A 38 -5.79 7.20 -17.22
N GLU A 39 -6.93 6.91 -16.61
CA GLU A 39 -7.97 6.00 -17.10
C GLU A 39 -9.36 6.67 -17.05
N SER A 40 -10.34 6.15 -17.78
CA SER A 40 -11.68 6.74 -17.81
C SER A 40 -12.44 6.40 -16.52
N TRP A 41 -12.63 7.40 -15.67
CA TRP A 41 -13.40 7.32 -14.43
C TRP A 41 -14.75 8.01 -14.57
N THR A 42 -15.78 7.40 -13.98
CA THR A 42 -17.14 7.97 -13.91
C THR A 42 -17.58 8.16 -12.47
N ILE A 43 -18.58 9.02 -12.25
CA ILE A 43 -19.14 9.29 -10.93
C ILE A 43 -20.62 8.92 -10.88
N ASP A 44 -20.97 7.95 -10.04
CA ASP A 44 -22.33 7.44 -9.87
C ASP A 44 -22.83 7.69 -8.45
N ILE A 45 -23.30 8.89 -8.17
CA ILE A 45 -23.83 9.29 -6.86
C ILE A 45 -25.32 9.59 -7.00
N ASP A 46 -26.16 8.92 -6.21
CA ASP A 46 -27.62 9.16 -6.16
C ASP A 46 -28.00 10.12 -5.02
N PRO A 47 -28.34 11.39 -5.32
CA PRO A 47 -28.76 12.34 -4.28
C PRO A 47 -30.02 11.91 -3.52
N LYS A 48 -30.88 11.07 -4.11
CA LYS A 48 -32.08 10.57 -3.41
C LYS A 48 -31.73 9.57 -2.32
N ALA A 49 -30.66 8.80 -2.47
CA ALA A 49 -30.16 7.91 -1.44
C ALA A 49 -29.52 8.69 -0.28
N LEU A 50 -28.96 9.87 -0.55
CA LEU A 50 -28.28 10.71 0.45
C LEU A 50 -29.23 11.63 1.23
N TYR A 51 -30.22 12.21 0.56
CA TYR A 51 -31.12 13.21 1.15
C TYR A 51 -31.82 12.79 2.47
N PRO A 52 -32.25 11.52 2.66
CA PRO A 52 -32.81 11.08 3.94
C PRO A 52 -31.90 11.29 5.16
N TYR A 53 -30.59 11.37 4.96
CA TYR A 53 -29.59 11.61 6.01
C TYR A 53 -29.25 13.09 6.19
N ALA A 54 -29.89 14.00 5.45
CA ALA A 54 -29.67 15.43 5.58
C ALA A 54 -30.43 15.98 6.81
N GLU A 55 -29.72 16.11 7.93
CA GLU A 55 -30.29 16.62 9.18
C GLU A 55 -30.80 18.05 9.03
N ALA A 56 -31.83 18.43 9.80
CA ALA A 56 -32.35 19.80 9.80
C ALA A 56 -31.22 20.80 10.09
N ASP A 57 -31.21 21.91 9.36
CA ASP A 57 -30.20 22.97 9.45
C ASP A 57 -28.75 22.56 9.08
N SER A 58 -28.55 21.33 8.58
CA SER A 58 -27.26 20.88 8.03
C SER A 58 -27.00 21.45 6.64
N TRP A 59 -25.73 21.46 6.23
CA TRP A 59 -25.33 21.83 4.86
C TRP A 59 -26.07 21.00 3.81
N ALA A 60 -26.22 19.70 4.04
CA ALA A 60 -26.91 18.79 3.13
C ALA A 60 -28.41 19.07 3.03
N SER A 61 -29.05 19.63 4.07
CA SER A 61 -30.50 19.89 4.07
C SER A 61 -30.91 21.03 3.15
N THR A 62 -30.07 22.06 3.03
CA THR A 62 -30.31 23.22 2.18
C THR A 62 -29.56 23.15 0.86
N SER A 63 -28.41 22.47 0.84
CA SER A 63 -27.44 22.53 -0.25
C SER A 63 -26.80 21.16 -0.56
N LEU A 64 -27.62 20.11 -0.71
CA LEU A 64 -27.14 18.75 -0.99
C LEU A 64 -26.22 18.64 -2.22
N GLY A 65 -26.49 19.39 -3.29
CA GLY A 65 -25.62 19.40 -4.47
C GLY A 65 -24.23 19.93 -4.17
N ASP A 66 -24.13 21.02 -3.42
CA ASP A 66 -22.84 21.57 -2.99
C ASP A 66 -22.12 20.63 -2.02
N CYS A 67 -22.87 19.95 -1.15
CA CYS A 67 -22.34 18.93 -0.24
C CYS A 67 -21.70 17.76 -1.01
N ILE A 68 -22.38 17.21 -2.02
CA ILE A 68 -21.82 16.15 -2.87
C ILE A 68 -20.57 16.64 -3.59
N ASN A 69 -20.62 17.86 -4.16
CA ASN A 69 -19.48 18.48 -4.81
C ASN A 69 -18.27 18.58 -3.86
N GLY A 70 -18.49 18.98 -2.60
CA GLY A 70 -17.42 19.08 -1.60
C GLY A 70 -16.77 17.75 -1.22
N TYR A 71 -17.49 16.63 -1.30
CA TYR A 71 -16.92 15.30 -1.14
C TYR A 71 -16.07 14.90 -2.33
N VAL A 72 -16.56 15.10 -3.55
CA VAL A 72 -15.84 14.73 -4.77
C VAL A 72 -14.58 15.58 -4.96
N GLU A 73 -14.67 16.89 -4.68
CA GLU A 73 -13.51 17.77 -4.63
C GLU A 73 -12.49 17.31 -3.58
N GLY A 74 -12.96 16.93 -2.39
CA GLY A 74 -12.11 16.39 -1.33
C GLY A 74 -11.38 15.11 -1.74
N VAL A 75 -12.08 14.18 -2.40
CA VAL A 75 -11.48 12.94 -2.93
C VAL A 75 -10.42 13.26 -3.98
N GLU A 76 -10.74 14.08 -4.97
CA GLU A 76 -9.80 14.46 -6.03
C GLU A 76 -8.53 15.10 -5.46
N TYR A 77 -8.67 16.05 -4.54
CA TYR A 77 -7.56 16.71 -3.87
C TYR A 77 -6.68 15.72 -3.10
N GLN A 78 -7.28 14.86 -2.27
CA GLN A 78 -6.53 13.90 -1.46
C GLN A 78 -5.86 12.82 -2.30
N MET A 79 -6.53 12.33 -3.36
CA MET A 79 -5.93 11.37 -4.29
C MET A 79 -4.73 11.97 -5.02
N ARG A 80 -4.84 13.22 -5.48
CA ARG A 80 -3.72 13.93 -6.11
C ARG A 80 -2.54 14.04 -5.16
N TYR A 81 -2.77 14.54 -3.94
CA TYR A 81 -1.74 14.65 -2.92
C TYR A 81 -1.09 13.29 -2.60
N PHE A 82 -1.90 12.24 -2.47
CA PHE A 82 -1.45 10.88 -2.22
C PHE A 82 -0.55 10.35 -3.34
N ILE A 83 -0.98 10.50 -4.60
CA ILE A 83 -0.24 10.08 -5.78
C ILE A 83 1.11 10.79 -5.85
N ASP A 84 1.10 12.13 -5.75
CA ASP A 84 2.31 12.94 -5.86
C ASP A 84 3.31 12.61 -4.73
N SER A 85 2.81 12.39 -3.51
CA SER A 85 3.65 12.06 -2.34
C SER A 85 4.21 10.63 -2.37
N ASN A 86 3.65 9.73 -3.18
CA ASN A 86 4.02 8.31 -3.21
C ASN A 86 4.68 7.87 -4.54
N GLY A 87 5.25 8.82 -5.28
CA GLY A 87 6.05 8.53 -6.48
C GLY A 87 5.27 8.52 -7.80
N GLY A 88 4.09 9.12 -7.85
CA GLY A 88 3.34 9.38 -9.08
C GLY A 88 2.73 8.12 -9.69
N GLU A 89 3.37 7.57 -10.73
CA GLU A 89 2.77 6.56 -11.61
C GLU A 89 2.42 5.24 -10.91
N GLY A 90 3.26 4.80 -9.96
CA GLY A 90 3.04 3.55 -9.22
C GLY A 90 1.71 3.53 -8.44
N PRO A 91 1.45 4.52 -7.56
CA PRO A 91 0.15 4.66 -6.90
C PRO A 91 -1.04 4.74 -7.84
N LYS A 92 -0.93 5.44 -8.99
CA LYS A 92 -2.03 5.51 -9.99
C LYS A 92 -2.38 4.13 -10.52
N THR A 93 -1.34 3.39 -10.94
CA THR A 93 -1.49 2.02 -11.44
C THR A 93 -2.16 1.13 -10.38
N GLU A 94 -1.74 1.20 -9.12
CA GLU A 94 -2.37 0.44 -8.04
C GLU A 94 -3.85 0.81 -7.84
N ILE A 95 -4.16 2.11 -7.83
CA ILE A 95 -5.54 2.60 -7.67
C ILE A 95 -6.43 2.09 -8.80
N ASN A 96 -6.04 2.18 -10.07
CA ASN A 96 -6.86 1.68 -11.17
C ASN A 96 -7.05 0.16 -11.11
N ASN A 97 -6.02 -0.58 -10.70
CA ASN A 97 -6.13 -2.04 -10.60
C ASN A 97 -7.05 -2.50 -9.46
N ILE A 98 -6.98 -1.84 -8.31
CA ILE A 98 -7.81 -2.18 -7.14
C ILE A 98 -9.24 -1.65 -7.33
N CYS A 99 -9.36 -0.41 -7.82
CA CYS A 99 -10.64 0.21 -8.16
C CYS A 99 -11.00 -0.03 -9.63
N SER A 100 -11.00 -1.29 -10.04
CA SER A 100 -11.11 -1.74 -11.44
C SER A 100 -12.43 -1.39 -12.14
N ALA A 101 -13.47 -1.01 -11.40
CA ALA A 101 -14.69 -0.49 -12.01
C ALA A 101 -14.52 0.94 -12.56
N HIS A 102 -13.53 1.68 -12.07
CA HIS A 102 -13.32 3.09 -12.36
C HIS A 102 -14.58 3.94 -12.11
N VAL A 103 -15.27 3.65 -11.01
CA VAL A 103 -16.46 4.38 -10.55
C VAL A 103 -16.21 4.93 -9.15
N LEU A 104 -16.42 6.24 -9.00
CA LEU A 104 -16.57 6.88 -7.71
C LEU A 104 -18.06 6.96 -7.37
N THR A 105 -18.45 6.50 -6.19
CA THR A 105 -19.83 6.60 -5.68
C THR A 105 -19.82 7.05 -4.21
N MET A 106 -20.99 7.21 -3.61
CA MET A 106 -21.13 7.66 -2.23
C MET A 106 -22.28 6.92 -1.55
N ASP A 107 -22.05 6.48 -0.32
CA ASP A 107 -23.00 5.67 0.42
C ASP A 107 -22.91 5.86 1.95
N PHE A 108 -23.97 5.45 2.65
CA PHE A 108 -24.04 5.42 4.10
C PHE A 108 -23.24 4.25 4.67
N ASP A 109 -22.45 4.52 5.71
CA ASP A 109 -21.66 3.52 6.42
C ASP A 109 -22.47 2.79 7.49
N GLU A 110 -23.21 1.76 7.08
CA GLU A 110 -24.03 0.94 7.98
C GLU A 110 -23.20 0.24 9.08
N GLU A 111 -21.94 -0.08 8.76
CA GLU A 111 -21.04 -0.84 9.61
C GLU A 111 -20.24 0.05 10.58
N ASN A 112 -20.35 1.38 10.47
CA ASN A 112 -19.57 2.35 11.26
C ASN A 112 -18.06 2.07 11.20
N THR A 113 -17.58 1.77 10.01
CA THR A 113 -16.17 1.52 9.68
C THR A 113 -15.34 2.80 9.65
N VAL A 114 -15.98 3.98 9.56
CA VAL A 114 -15.35 5.30 9.59
C VAL A 114 -15.95 6.16 10.72
N SER A 115 -15.25 7.22 11.14
CA SER A 115 -15.76 8.08 12.24
C SER A 115 -16.85 9.07 11.76
N TYR A 116 -16.56 9.86 10.74
CA TYR A 116 -17.48 10.85 10.17
C TYR A 116 -17.64 10.63 8.66
N CYS A 117 -16.51 10.52 7.96
CA CYS A 117 -16.45 10.13 6.56
C CYS A 117 -15.13 9.40 6.25
N GLY A 118 -15.13 8.65 5.17
CA GLY A 118 -13.97 7.92 4.68
C GLY A 118 -14.21 7.35 3.29
N VAL A 119 -13.42 6.35 2.92
CA VAL A 119 -13.61 5.61 1.67
C VAL A 119 -13.50 4.11 1.92
N LYS A 120 -14.14 3.32 1.06
CA LYS A 120 -13.90 1.88 0.90
C LYS A 120 -13.84 1.52 -0.57
N VAL A 121 -13.27 0.35 -0.88
CA VAL A 121 -13.38 -0.25 -2.22
C VAL A 121 -14.32 -1.45 -2.15
N THR A 122 -15.31 -1.52 -3.04
CA THR A 122 -16.24 -2.67 -3.09
C THR A 122 -15.57 -3.90 -3.72
N PRO A 123 -16.12 -5.11 -3.54
CA PRO A 123 -15.63 -6.30 -4.24
C PRO A 123 -15.63 -6.16 -5.77
N GLU A 124 -16.53 -5.34 -6.32
CA GLU A 124 -16.59 -5.03 -7.75
C GLU A 124 -15.59 -3.96 -8.19
N GLY A 125 -14.76 -3.43 -7.27
CA GLY A 125 -13.74 -2.43 -7.58
C GLY A 125 -14.27 -1.00 -7.69
N LYS A 126 -15.40 -0.66 -7.05
CA LYS A 126 -15.86 0.75 -6.97
C LYS A 126 -15.24 1.46 -5.77
N LEU A 127 -14.80 2.71 -5.94
CA LEU A 127 -14.41 3.56 -4.83
C LEU A 127 -15.65 4.24 -4.26
N VAL A 128 -15.95 4.00 -2.98
CA VAL A 128 -17.15 4.51 -2.31
C VAL A 128 -16.75 5.51 -1.25
N ILE A 129 -17.25 6.73 -1.35
CA ILE A 129 -17.23 7.72 -0.27
C ILE A 129 -18.24 7.29 0.78
N LEU A 130 -17.80 7.17 2.03
CA LEU A 130 -18.62 6.79 3.16
C LEU A 130 -18.90 7.99 4.05
N PHE A 131 -20.10 8.07 4.59
CA PHE A 131 -20.45 8.96 5.70
C PHE A 131 -21.24 8.20 6.77
N THR A 132 -21.07 8.59 8.02
CA THR A 132 -21.81 8.01 9.15
C THR A 132 -23.04 8.84 9.50
N GLU A 133 -23.84 8.29 10.41
CA GLU A 133 -25.07 8.91 10.91
C GLU A 133 -24.77 10.30 11.51
N GLY A 134 -25.57 11.30 11.12
CA GLY A 134 -25.38 12.70 11.53
C GLY A 134 -24.14 13.40 10.93
N ASN A 135 -23.38 12.75 10.04
CA ASN A 135 -22.12 13.28 9.52
C ASN A 135 -22.13 13.55 8.00
N LEU A 136 -23.29 13.53 7.35
CA LEU A 136 -23.40 13.92 5.94
C LEU A 136 -23.00 15.38 5.75
N GLY A 137 -21.90 15.62 5.03
CA GLY A 137 -21.35 16.95 4.77
C GLY A 137 -20.28 17.38 5.78
N THR A 138 -19.91 16.53 6.72
CA THR A 138 -18.88 16.82 7.72
C THR A 138 -17.49 16.45 7.19
N ASN A 139 -16.55 17.41 7.24
CA ASN A 139 -15.13 17.21 6.93
C ASN A 139 -14.90 16.51 5.56
N THR A 140 -15.64 16.93 4.54
CA THR A 140 -15.68 16.28 3.22
C THR A 140 -14.30 16.24 2.54
N SER A 141 -13.45 17.23 2.81
CA SER A 141 -12.05 17.30 2.34
C SER A 141 -11.14 16.19 2.88
N TYR A 142 -11.56 15.45 3.90
CA TYR A 142 -10.80 14.36 4.53
C TYR A 142 -11.35 12.97 4.15
N ALA A 143 -12.30 12.87 3.22
CA ALA A 143 -12.93 11.59 2.86
C ALA A 143 -11.92 10.55 2.36
N ALA A 144 -10.97 10.95 1.52
CA ALA A 144 -9.91 10.07 1.00
C ALA A 144 -8.51 10.42 1.52
N GLU A 145 -8.39 10.98 2.74
CA GLU A 145 -7.07 11.22 3.34
C GLU A 145 -6.21 9.96 3.33
N SER A 146 -4.88 10.14 3.25
CA SER A 146 -3.92 9.05 2.96
C SER A 146 -4.17 7.77 3.78
N SER A 147 -4.35 7.88 5.09
CA SER A 147 -4.62 6.74 5.98
C SER A 147 -5.91 5.98 5.61
N LYS A 148 -6.99 6.70 5.27
CA LYS A 148 -8.27 6.11 4.88
C LYS A 148 -8.21 5.49 3.49
N LEU A 149 -7.51 6.13 2.55
CA LEU A 149 -7.32 5.59 1.21
C LEU A 149 -6.45 4.33 1.24
N VAL A 150 -5.34 4.33 1.97
CA VAL A 150 -4.48 3.14 2.15
C VAL A 150 -5.27 1.98 2.75
N LYS A 151 -6.06 2.23 3.81
CA LYS A 151 -6.94 1.22 4.39
C LYS A 151 -7.89 0.64 3.33
N ALA A 152 -8.59 1.50 2.59
CA ALA A 152 -9.51 1.08 1.54
C ALA A 152 -8.83 0.27 0.42
N LEU A 153 -7.60 0.63 0.02
CA LEU A 153 -6.84 -0.09 -0.99
C LEU A 153 -6.33 -1.46 -0.49
N ASN A 154 -5.97 -1.56 0.79
CA ASN A 154 -5.58 -2.84 1.40
C ASN A 154 -6.76 -3.79 1.58
N GLU A 155 -7.95 -3.27 1.91
CA GLU A 155 -9.19 -4.04 2.08
C GLU A 155 -9.90 -4.34 0.75
N GLY A 156 -9.54 -3.63 -0.32
CA GLY A 156 -10.08 -3.79 -1.65
C GLY A 156 -9.74 -5.13 -2.29
N PRO A 157 -10.35 -5.43 -3.45
CA PRO A 157 -10.09 -6.67 -4.17
C PRO A 157 -8.62 -6.73 -4.58
N THR A 158 -7.92 -7.77 -4.15
CA THR A 158 -6.52 -8.02 -4.51
C THR A 158 -6.39 -8.64 -5.90
N GLY A 159 -7.48 -9.15 -6.48
CA GLY A 159 -7.45 -9.99 -7.69
C GLY A 159 -6.49 -11.17 -7.47
N ASP A 160 -5.62 -11.41 -8.45
CA ASP A 160 -4.56 -12.43 -8.37
C ASP A 160 -3.29 -11.93 -7.64
N ARG A 161 -3.29 -10.72 -7.05
CA ARG A 161 -2.10 -10.17 -6.37
C ARG A 161 -1.99 -10.74 -4.95
N PRO A 162 -0.86 -11.35 -4.58
CA PRO A 162 -0.73 -12.09 -3.32
C PRO A 162 -0.51 -11.20 -2.09
N MET A 163 0.00 -9.97 -2.26
CA MET A 163 0.38 -9.07 -1.17
C MET A 163 -0.64 -7.95 -0.95
N SER A 164 -0.59 -7.27 0.20
CA SER A 164 -1.37 -6.04 0.43
C SER A 164 -0.84 -4.86 -0.41
N TYR A 165 -1.67 -3.84 -0.60
CA TYR A 165 -1.23 -2.62 -1.31
C TYR A 165 -0.01 -2.01 -0.63
N ILE A 166 -0.02 -1.90 0.70
CA ILE A 166 1.04 -1.22 1.44
C ILE A 166 2.38 -1.97 1.37
N ALA A 167 2.37 -3.30 1.39
CA ALA A 167 3.57 -4.11 1.17
C ALA A 167 4.14 -3.92 -0.24
N ARG A 168 3.28 -3.93 -1.28
CA ARG A 168 3.71 -3.62 -2.66
C ARG A 168 4.24 -2.19 -2.79
N ALA A 169 3.63 -1.25 -2.08
CA ALA A 169 4.09 0.13 -2.06
C ALA A 169 5.48 0.25 -1.43
N SER A 170 5.76 -0.42 -0.31
CA SER A 170 7.10 -0.45 0.28
C SER A 170 8.12 -1.13 -0.64
N ILE A 171 7.77 -2.22 -1.33
CA ILE A 171 8.67 -2.83 -2.33
C ILE A 171 9.04 -1.83 -3.42
N ARG A 172 8.04 -1.20 -4.05
CA ARG A 172 8.28 -0.23 -5.13
C ARG A 172 9.04 1.00 -4.67
N ASN A 173 8.70 1.53 -3.49
CA ASN A 173 9.20 2.80 -3.03
C ASN A 173 10.58 2.70 -2.36
N ASP A 174 10.87 1.57 -1.73
CA ASP A 174 12.09 1.36 -0.96
C ASP A 174 13.00 0.34 -1.65
N TYR A 175 12.54 -0.90 -1.79
CA TYR A 175 13.37 -2.02 -2.26
C TYR A 175 13.85 -1.81 -3.69
N GLU A 176 12.94 -1.58 -4.65
CA GLU A 176 13.27 -1.46 -6.07
C GLU A 176 14.20 -0.26 -6.33
N LYS A 177 14.06 0.82 -5.56
CA LYS A 177 14.93 1.99 -5.69
C LYS A 177 16.32 1.78 -5.13
N GLY A 178 16.44 1.04 -4.01
CA GLY A 178 17.74 0.78 -3.36
C GLY A 178 18.49 -0.42 -3.92
N LEU A 179 17.78 -1.39 -4.53
CA LEU A 179 18.37 -2.63 -5.02
C LEU A 179 19.54 -2.44 -6.00
N PRO A 180 19.51 -1.48 -6.97
CA PRO A 180 20.61 -1.33 -7.93
C PRO A 180 21.98 -1.06 -7.28
N ASP A 181 22.00 -0.27 -6.20
CA ASP A 181 23.24 0.03 -5.48
C ASP A 181 23.75 -1.20 -4.70
N VAL A 182 22.84 -1.93 -4.06
CA VAL A 182 23.15 -3.20 -3.37
C VAL A 182 23.69 -4.24 -4.36
N GLN A 183 23.01 -4.42 -5.49
CA GLN A 183 23.38 -5.36 -6.55
C GLN A 183 24.81 -5.06 -7.06
N LYS A 184 25.12 -3.79 -7.32
CA LYS A 184 26.45 -3.37 -7.77
C LYS A 184 27.52 -3.73 -6.75
N LYS A 185 27.27 -3.50 -5.46
CA LYS A 185 28.23 -3.81 -4.40
C LYS A 185 28.42 -5.31 -4.23
N LEU A 186 27.35 -6.10 -4.25
CA LEU A 186 27.45 -7.55 -4.18
C LEU A 186 28.22 -8.13 -5.38
N ASN A 187 27.95 -7.67 -6.60
CA ASN A 187 28.68 -8.14 -7.78
C ASN A 187 30.19 -7.81 -7.68
N LYS A 188 30.54 -6.66 -7.10
CA LYS A 188 31.94 -6.31 -6.83
C LYS A 188 32.56 -7.25 -5.79
N ILE A 189 31.87 -7.50 -4.67
CA ILE A 189 32.35 -8.38 -3.60
C ILE A 189 32.55 -9.81 -4.12
N PHE A 190 31.62 -10.34 -4.92
CA PHE A 190 31.72 -11.69 -5.47
C PHE A 190 32.65 -11.78 -6.69
N GLY A 191 33.02 -10.66 -7.31
CA GLY A 191 33.76 -10.64 -8.58
C GLY A 191 32.97 -11.17 -9.79
N LYS A 192 31.68 -11.46 -9.62
CA LYS A 192 30.75 -11.98 -10.63
C LYS A 192 29.32 -11.51 -10.34
N ASP A 193 28.42 -11.71 -11.30
CA ASP A 193 27.01 -11.39 -11.10
C ASP A 193 26.36 -12.32 -10.07
N VAL A 194 25.61 -11.73 -9.15
CA VAL A 194 24.90 -12.43 -8.07
C VAL A 194 23.40 -12.32 -8.29
N ALA A 195 22.68 -13.44 -8.27
CA ALA A 195 21.22 -13.43 -8.28
C ALA A 195 20.69 -13.04 -6.90
N ILE A 196 19.89 -11.99 -6.80
CA ILE A 196 19.20 -11.60 -5.56
C ILE A 196 17.75 -12.06 -5.65
N VAL A 197 17.35 -12.95 -4.74
CA VAL A 197 16.00 -13.53 -4.70
C VAL A 197 15.33 -13.14 -3.37
N PRO A 198 14.45 -12.12 -3.37
CA PRO A 198 13.86 -11.61 -2.12
C PRO A 198 12.79 -12.53 -1.51
N ASN A 199 12.24 -13.50 -2.27
CA ASN A 199 11.14 -14.39 -1.86
C ASN A 199 9.93 -13.65 -1.27
N PHE A 200 9.52 -12.54 -1.89
CA PHE A 200 8.48 -11.66 -1.34
C PHE A 200 7.18 -12.38 -1.00
N GLU A 201 6.65 -13.21 -1.90
CA GLU A 201 5.36 -13.87 -1.68
C GLU A 201 5.41 -14.88 -0.53
N ASP A 202 6.45 -15.72 -0.50
CA ASP A 202 6.64 -16.70 0.58
C ASP A 202 6.84 -16.02 1.94
N ASN A 203 7.67 -14.97 1.97
CA ASN A 203 7.92 -14.20 3.18
C ASN A 203 6.66 -13.48 3.67
N PHE A 204 5.91 -12.86 2.75
CA PHE A 204 4.65 -12.20 3.05
C PHE A 204 3.62 -13.19 3.61
N ASN A 205 3.45 -14.35 2.98
CA ASN A 205 2.53 -15.38 3.42
C ASN A 205 2.89 -15.92 4.81
N LYS A 206 4.18 -16.11 5.08
CA LYS A 206 4.66 -16.59 6.37
C LYS A 206 4.46 -15.57 7.50
N LEU A 207 4.76 -14.29 7.24
CA LEU A 207 4.51 -13.21 8.19
C LEU A 207 3.01 -13.03 8.45
N LYS A 208 2.19 -13.08 7.41
CA LYS A 208 0.73 -12.93 7.52
C LYS A 208 0.08 -14.08 8.30
N ALA A 209 0.64 -15.29 8.24
CA ALA A 209 0.12 -16.46 8.95
C ALA A 209 0.52 -16.51 10.43
N ASP A 210 1.59 -15.82 10.84
CA ASP A 210 2.10 -15.88 12.21
C ASP A 210 1.53 -14.76 13.08
N LYS A 211 0.91 -15.13 14.20
CA LYS A 211 0.31 -14.20 15.17
C LYS A 211 1.35 -13.39 15.96
N ASN A 212 2.61 -13.79 15.92
CA ASN A 212 3.72 -13.10 16.57
C ASN A 212 4.49 -12.21 15.59
N ALA A 213 4.08 -12.11 14.32
CA ALA A 213 4.66 -11.15 13.40
C ALA A 213 4.55 -9.73 13.97
N GLN A 214 5.61 -8.94 13.80
CA GLN A 214 5.68 -7.59 14.36
C GLN A 214 4.57 -6.69 13.79
N ASP A 215 3.84 -5.95 14.64
CA ASP A 215 2.82 -5.01 14.18
C ASP A 215 3.37 -4.02 13.14
N GLY A 216 2.60 -3.77 12.08
CA GLY A 216 2.97 -2.85 11.00
C GLY A 216 4.09 -3.35 10.08
N TRP A 217 4.43 -4.65 10.10
CA TRP A 217 5.47 -5.21 9.23
C TRP A 217 5.21 -5.00 7.73
N GLU A 218 3.93 -4.95 7.32
CA GLU A 218 3.54 -4.73 5.91
C GLU A 218 4.02 -3.36 5.42
N ASP A 219 3.98 -2.34 6.28
CA ASP A 219 4.32 -0.94 5.96
C ASP A 219 5.80 -0.77 5.62
N ILE A 220 6.65 -1.63 6.18
CA ILE A 220 8.10 -1.61 6.00
C ILE A 220 8.60 -2.84 5.24
N PHE A 221 7.72 -3.61 4.62
CA PHE A 221 8.06 -4.93 4.09
C PHE A 221 9.22 -4.90 3.08
N GLY A 222 9.13 -4.01 2.09
CA GLY A 222 10.18 -3.80 1.09
C GLY A 222 11.45 -3.22 1.70
N ARG A 223 11.31 -2.20 2.58
CA ARG A 223 12.46 -1.58 3.27
C ARG A 223 13.25 -2.60 4.09
N THR A 224 12.56 -3.50 4.80
CA THR A 224 13.19 -4.56 5.59
C THR A 224 13.98 -5.54 4.73
N HIS A 225 13.43 -5.99 3.60
CA HIS A 225 14.16 -6.85 2.66
C HIS A 225 15.44 -6.17 2.15
N LEU A 226 15.35 -4.88 1.82
CA LEU A 226 16.49 -4.10 1.40
C LEU A 226 17.53 -3.99 2.52
N SER A 227 17.09 -3.71 3.76
CA SER A 227 17.98 -3.59 4.92
C SER A 227 18.74 -4.87 5.24
N TYR A 228 18.17 -6.05 5.00
CA TYR A 228 18.94 -7.30 5.12
C TYR A 228 20.07 -7.39 4.10
N LEU A 229 19.81 -7.02 2.85
CA LEU A 229 20.85 -7.02 1.82
C LEU A 229 21.91 -5.93 2.06
N GLU A 230 21.49 -4.74 2.50
CA GLU A 230 22.40 -3.67 2.94
C GLU A 230 23.28 -4.13 4.10
N GLY A 231 22.71 -4.86 5.07
CA GLY A 231 23.44 -5.48 6.18
C GLY A 231 24.49 -6.49 5.70
N LEU A 232 24.11 -7.39 4.79
CA LEU A 232 25.05 -8.34 4.18
C LEU A 232 26.24 -7.62 3.54
N VAL A 233 25.96 -6.60 2.71
CA VAL A 233 27.01 -5.81 2.06
C VAL A 233 27.91 -5.13 3.09
N SER A 234 27.32 -4.51 4.11
CA SER A 234 28.08 -3.82 5.16
C SER A 234 29.04 -4.76 5.88
N ASP A 235 28.58 -5.95 6.27
CA ASP A 235 29.40 -6.94 6.98
C ASP A 235 30.53 -7.48 6.07
N LEU A 236 30.24 -7.73 4.79
CA LEU A 236 31.24 -8.17 3.81
C LEU A 236 32.32 -7.11 3.53
N GLU A 237 31.92 -5.84 3.36
CA GLU A 237 32.84 -4.71 3.19
C GLU A 237 33.71 -4.54 4.46
N TYR A 238 33.10 -4.65 5.65
CA TYR A 238 33.81 -4.55 6.92
C TYR A 238 34.86 -5.66 7.10
N GLN A 239 34.52 -6.89 6.71
CA GLN A 239 35.41 -8.05 6.76
C GLN A 239 36.39 -8.10 5.57
N LYS A 240 36.33 -7.14 4.65
CA LYS A 240 37.24 -6.96 3.50
C LYS A 240 37.15 -8.05 2.42
N PHE A 241 35.98 -8.65 2.24
CA PHE A 241 35.74 -9.59 1.13
C PHE A 241 35.92 -8.95 -0.25
N ASP A 242 35.86 -7.62 -0.37
CA ASP A 242 36.10 -6.91 -1.62
C ASP A 242 37.58 -6.55 -1.87
N GLN A 243 38.48 -6.93 -0.96
CA GLN A 243 39.90 -6.56 -0.96
C GLN A 243 40.85 -7.73 -0.68
N ASP A 244 40.36 -8.81 -0.09
CA ASP A 244 41.14 -10.01 0.25
C ASP A 244 40.73 -11.18 -0.66
N GLU A 245 41.67 -11.63 -1.49
CA GLU A 245 41.45 -12.68 -2.50
C GLU A 245 41.06 -14.01 -1.85
N MET A 246 41.65 -14.37 -0.70
CA MET A 246 41.31 -15.63 -0.02
C MET A 246 39.89 -15.62 0.54
N LEU A 247 39.44 -14.47 1.08
CA LEU A 247 38.07 -14.33 1.57
C LEU A 247 37.06 -14.35 0.41
N GLN A 248 37.38 -13.65 -0.69
CA GLN A 248 36.55 -13.66 -1.89
C GLN A 248 36.42 -15.07 -2.48
N GLU A 249 37.53 -15.79 -2.64
CA GLU A 249 37.53 -17.16 -3.15
C GLU A 249 36.69 -18.08 -2.26
N GLY A 250 36.90 -18.06 -0.93
CA GLY A 250 36.11 -18.87 0.01
C GLY A 250 34.61 -18.59 -0.05
N LEU A 251 34.21 -17.32 -0.18
CA LEU A 251 32.81 -16.94 -0.35
C LEU A 251 32.22 -17.49 -1.66
N VAL A 252 32.97 -17.35 -2.75
CA VAL A 252 32.55 -17.78 -4.09
C VAL A 252 32.45 -19.30 -4.19
N GLU A 253 33.34 -20.03 -3.53
CA GLU A 253 33.31 -21.49 -3.44
C GLU A 253 32.12 -21.99 -2.62
N ALA A 254 31.86 -21.37 -1.46
CA ALA A 254 30.75 -21.76 -0.61
C ALA A 254 29.38 -21.43 -1.23
N VAL A 255 29.29 -20.32 -1.96
CA VAL A 255 28.07 -19.84 -2.64
C VAL A 255 28.18 -20.14 -4.15
N GLU A 256 28.33 -21.42 -4.49
CA GLU A 256 28.53 -21.92 -5.85
C GLU A 256 27.47 -21.39 -6.84
N GLU A 257 26.20 -21.37 -6.42
CA GLU A 257 25.06 -20.94 -7.24
C GLU A 257 25.01 -19.42 -7.46
N SER A 258 25.89 -18.65 -6.80
CA SER A 258 25.97 -17.19 -6.93
C SER A 258 24.63 -16.51 -6.62
N ALA A 259 23.91 -17.01 -5.62
CA ALA A 259 22.57 -16.53 -5.28
C ALA A 259 22.47 -16.16 -3.80
N VAL A 260 21.81 -15.03 -3.54
CA VAL A 260 21.47 -14.52 -2.21
C VAL A 260 19.97 -14.46 -2.06
N HIS A 261 19.44 -15.18 -1.08
CA HIS A 261 18.02 -15.29 -0.82
C HIS A 261 17.67 -14.63 0.52
N VAL A 262 16.58 -13.86 0.56
CA VAL A 262 15.98 -13.44 1.84
C VAL A 262 14.83 -14.37 2.16
N ARG A 263 14.81 -15.00 3.34
CA ARG A 263 13.69 -15.88 3.73
C ARG A 263 13.26 -15.72 5.18
N VAL A 264 11.96 -15.85 5.41
CA VAL A 264 11.40 -16.03 6.76
C VAL A 264 11.30 -17.53 7.03
N VAL A 265 11.86 -17.99 8.15
CA VAL A 265 11.83 -19.39 8.59
C VAL A 265 11.03 -19.54 9.88
N ASP A 266 10.83 -20.77 10.35
CA ASP A 266 10.06 -21.02 11.59
C ASP A 266 10.93 -20.87 12.84
N GLU A 267 12.21 -21.22 12.74
CA GLU A 267 13.16 -21.19 13.84
C GLU A 267 14.54 -20.76 13.35
N LEU A 268 15.29 -20.10 14.24
CA LEU A 268 16.69 -19.72 14.04
C LEU A 268 17.56 -20.41 15.07
N LYS A 269 18.83 -20.62 14.73
CA LYS A 269 19.84 -21.07 15.72
C LYS A 269 20.39 -19.89 16.53
N ARG A 270 20.26 -18.67 16.01
CA ARG A 270 20.71 -17.43 16.64
C ARG A 270 19.55 -16.47 16.91
N SER A 271 19.83 -15.41 17.66
CA SER A 271 18.85 -14.36 17.92
C SER A 271 18.63 -13.48 16.68
N TYR A 272 17.37 -13.14 16.42
CA TYR A 272 16.88 -12.19 15.43
C TYR A 272 17.03 -12.58 13.96
N ASN A 273 18.24 -12.91 13.54
CA ASN A 273 18.58 -13.22 12.17
C ASN A 273 19.87 -14.03 12.10
N GLU A 274 20.07 -14.74 10.99
CA GLU A 274 21.32 -15.43 10.70
C GLU A 274 21.54 -15.62 9.20
N THR A 275 22.80 -15.89 8.82
CA THR A 275 23.16 -16.41 7.51
C THR A 275 23.32 -17.92 7.56
N VAL A 276 22.88 -18.60 6.51
CA VAL A 276 23.20 -20.02 6.28
C VAL A 276 23.53 -20.25 4.81
N ILE A 277 24.39 -21.23 4.52
CA ILE A 277 24.70 -21.67 3.16
C ILE A 277 24.10 -23.06 2.99
N GLU A 278 23.14 -23.18 2.06
CA GLU A 278 22.45 -24.42 1.78
C GLU A 278 22.43 -24.64 0.27
N ASN A 279 22.97 -25.79 -0.18
CA ASN A 279 23.04 -26.16 -1.60
C ASN A 279 23.67 -25.05 -2.49
N GLY A 280 24.76 -24.44 -2.03
CA GLY A 280 25.46 -23.39 -2.77
C GLY A 280 24.76 -22.02 -2.80
N ILE A 281 23.68 -21.83 -2.03
CA ILE A 281 22.92 -20.57 -1.94
C ILE A 281 23.12 -19.94 -0.55
N LEU A 282 23.38 -18.63 -0.52
CA LEU A 282 23.45 -17.86 0.73
C LEU A 282 22.04 -17.37 1.11
N TYR A 283 21.54 -17.82 2.25
CA TYR A 283 20.27 -17.37 2.81
C TYR A 283 20.51 -16.37 3.92
N LEU A 284 19.86 -15.20 3.80
CA LEU A 284 19.63 -14.23 4.85
C LEU A 284 18.29 -14.57 5.49
N GLN A 285 18.28 -15.10 6.72
CA GLN A 285 17.06 -15.60 7.32
C GLN A 285 16.71 -14.98 8.66
N THR A 286 15.41 -14.86 8.90
CA THR A 286 14.80 -14.33 10.12
C THR A 286 13.53 -15.12 10.44
N ILE A 287 12.86 -14.81 11.55
CA ILE A 287 11.58 -15.38 11.95
C ILE A 287 10.54 -14.27 12.10
N PRO A 288 9.23 -14.58 12.06
CA PRO A 288 8.19 -13.56 12.04
C PRO A 288 8.27 -12.52 13.15
N LYS A 289 8.56 -12.95 14.39
CA LYS A 289 8.66 -12.05 15.55
C LYS A 289 9.86 -11.09 15.53
N ASP A 290 10.88 -11.41 14.74
CA ASP A 290 12.14 -10.66 14.68
C ASP A 290 12.36 -10.03 13.29
N PHE A 291 11.32 -9.99 12.45
CA PHE A 291 11.40 -9.44 11.10
C PHE A 291 11.80 -7.96 11.12
N GLY A 292 12.93 -7.63 10.49
CA GLY A 292 13.55 -6.30 10.48
C GLY A 292 14.44 -5.99 11.69
N VAL A 293 14.45 -6.83 12.73
CA VAL A 293 15.26 -6.60 13.92
C VAL A 293 16.73 -6.83 13.59
N ASN A 294 17.58 -5.83 13.89
CA ASN A 294 19.03 -5.87 13.71
C ASN A 294 19.48 -6.34 12.32
N ALA A 295 18.74 -5.95 11.26
CA ALA A 295 19.03 -6.35 9.88
C ALA A 295 20.46 -6.01 9.42
N HIS A 296 21.05 -4.94 9.96
CA HIS A 296 22.42 -4.51 9.67
C HIS A 296 23.51 -5.47 10.17
N SER A 297 23.19 -6.44 11.02
CA SER A 297 24.13 -7.40 11.61
C SER A 297 23.94 -8.83 11.07
N ILE A 298 23.20 -8.98 9.96
CA ILE A 298 22.72 -10.29 9.50
C ILE A 298 23.83 -11.26 9.13
N ALA A 299 24.99 -10.77 8.67
CA ALA A 299 26.07 -11.58 8.14
C ALA A 299 27.36 -11.52 8.98
N ASN A 300 27.29 -11.02 10.22
CA ASN A 300 28.46 -10.90 11.10
C ASN A 300 29.23 -12.22 11.35
N GLU A 301 28.57 -13.37 11.24
CA GLU A 301 29.19 -14.70 11.41
C GLU A 301 29.47 -15.42 10.10
N LEU A 302 29.27 -14.78 8.95
CA LEU A 302 29.40 -15.43 7.64
C LEU A 302 30.76 -16.08 7.46
N ILE A 303 31.84 -15.45 7.92
CA ILE A 303 33.20 -15.99 7.84
C ILE A 303 33.36 -17.35 8.55
N ASN A 304 32.55 -17.64 9.58
CA ASN A 304 32.60 -18.92 10.29
C ASN A 304 31.89 -20.05 9.53
N LEU A 305 31.24 -19.74 8.40
CA LEU A 305 30.54 -20.68 7.54
C LEU A 305 31.34 -21.06 6.28
N LEU A 306 32.45 -20.36 6.02
CA LEU A 306 33.36 -20.56 4.89
C LEU A 306 34.52 -21.47 5.32
#